data_AF-A0A149VIU7-F1
#
_entry.id   AF-A0A149VIU7-F1
#
_cell.length_a   1.000
_cell.length_b   1.000
_cell.length_c   1.000
_cell.angle_alpha   90.00
_cell.angle_beta   90.00
_cell.angle_gamma   90.00
#
_symmetry.space_group_name_H-M   'P 1'
#
loop_
_entity.id
_entity.type
_entity.pdbx_description
1 polymer ?
#
loop_
_entity_poly.entity_id
_entity_poly.type
_entity_poly.pdbx_seq_one_letter_code
_entity_poly.pdbx_strand_id
1 'polypeptide(L)'
;MPVQKLPEDYVIPSWNSDEHKVRDYDNYLTALEEREIYFSYPMDLDFSMILSYPTEYEVDKEIPDDATLKAVLGKKHYDSDQYTRDELDLFKSYHSLFKVGSKPAAHISALARLSDEALLESIPESLDRLADAIINKISELPE
;
A
#
# COMPACT_ATOMS: atom_id res chain seq x y z
N MET A 1 -19.69 -6.47 -17.88
CA MET A 1 -18.68 -6.83 -16.86
C MET A 1 -17.47 -7.40 -17.57
N PRO A 2 -16.25 -6.98 -17.22
CA PRO A 2 -15.03 -7.59 -17.72
C PRO A 2 -15.02 -9.10 -17.46
N VAL A 3 -14.43 -9.87 -18.38
CA VAL A 3 -14.23 -11.31 -18.18
C VAL A 3 -13.37 -11.52 -16.93
N GLN A 4 -13.67 -12.55 -16.12
CA GLN A 4 -12.86 -12.97 -14.95
C GLN A 4 -11.53 -13.62 -15.37
N LYS A 5 -10.80 -12.95 -16.27
CA LYS A 5 -9.48 -13.32 -16.77
C LYS A 5 -8.75 -12.03 -17.11
N LEU A 6 -7.47 -11.94 -16.75
CA LEU A 6 -6.58 -10.89 -17.24
C LEU A 6 -6.33 -11.06 -18.75
N PRO A 7 -5.96 -9.97 -19.46
CA PRO A 7 -5.44 -10.07 -20.82
C PRO A 7 -4.29 -11.10 -20.93
N GLU A 8 -4.15 -11.76 -22.07
CA GLU A 8 -3.15 -12.85 -22.22
C GLU A 8 -1.71 -12.37 -22.15
N ASP A 9 -1.47 -11.09 -22.43
CA ASP A 9 -0.20 -10.38 -22.36
C ASP A 9 0.08 -9.81 -20.96
N TYR A 10 -0.85 -9.91 -20.01
CA TYR A 10 -0.69 -9.38 -18.66
C TYR A 10 -0.23 -10.50 -17.72
N VAL A 11 1.00 -10.41 -17.22
CA VAL A 11 1.52 -11.27 -16.15
C VAL A 11 1.32 -10.62 -14.77
N ILE A 12 1.27 -11.41 -13.70
CA ILE A 12 1.48 -10.90 -12.34
C ILE A 12 2.89 -11.33 -11.94
N PRO A 13 3.87 -10.42 -11.89
CA PRO A 13 5.24 -10.78 -11.56
C PRO A 13 5.36 -11.42 -10.18
N SER A 14 6.39 -12.26 -10.01
CA SER A 14 6.80 -12.65 -8.66
C SER A 14 7.28 -11.42 -7.89
N TRP A 15 6.92 -11.33 -6.61
CA TRP A 15 7.25 -10.17 -5.76
C TRP A 15 8.76 -9.89 -5.63
N ASN A 16 9.61 -10.87 -5.93
CA ASN A 16 11.07 -10.78 -5.93
C ASN A 16 11.67 -10.94 -7.34
N SER A 17 10.92 -10.57 -8.37
CA SER A 17 11.39 -10.60 -9.76
C SER A 17 12.55 -9.63 -9.98
N ASP A 18 13.54 -10.06 -10.76
CA ASP A 18 14.65 -9.23 -11.23
C ASP A 18 14.34 -8.49 -12.54
N GLU A 19 13.31 -8.93 -13.26
CA GLU A 19 12.85 -8.38 -14.53
C GLU A 19 11.75 -7.33 -14.37
N HIS A 20 10.83 -7.53 -13.41
CA HIS A 20 9.69 -6.67 -13.18
C HIS A 20 9.67 -6.17 -11.74
N LYS A 21 10.22 -4.97 -11.52
CA LYS A 21 10.18 -4.31 -10.20
C LYS A 21 8.76 -3.86 -9.88
N VAL A 22 8.45 -3.68 -8.59
CA VAL A 22 7.12 -3.30 -8.08
C VAL A 22 6.48 -2.09 -8.80
N ARG A 23 7.28 -1.14 -9.29
CA ARG A 23 6.76 0.06 -9.96
C ARG A 23 6.79 0.04 -11.48
N ASP A 24 7.46 -0.95 -12.07
CA ASP A 24 7.75 -0.95 -13.51
C ASP A 24 6.68 -1.75 -14.29
N TYR A 25 5.71 -2.34 -13.59
CA TYR A 25 4.72 -3.24 -14.19
C TYR A 25 3.38 -3.14 -13.45
N ASP A 26 2.60 -2.08 -13.70
CA ASP A 26 1.33 -1.76 -13.01
C ASP A 26 0.07 -2.07 -13.84
N ASN A 27 0.21 -2.43 -15.11
CA ASN A 27 -0.91 -2.67 -16.04
C ASN A 27 -1.94 -3.68 -15.50
N TYR A 28 -1.50 -4.72 -14.79
CA TYR A 28 -2.39 -5.69 -14.18
C TYR A 28 -3.20 -5.09 -13.01
N LEU A 29 -2.68 -4.08 -12.30
CA LEU A 29 -3.41 -3.37 -11.25
C LEU A 29 -4.58 -2.62 -11.86
N THR A 30 -4.36 -1.89 -12.96
CA THR A 30 -5.44 -1.20 -13.69
C THR A 30 -6.51 -2.19 -14.16
N ALA A 31 -6.11 -3.32 -14.76
CA ALA A 31 -7.06 -4.34 -15.20
C ALA A 31 -7.85 -4.99 -14.05
N LEU A 32 -7.23 -5.14 -12.87
CA LEU A 32 -7.91 -5.65 -11.67
C LEU A 32 -8.85 -4.59 -11.09
N GLU A 33 -8.50 -3.32 -11.17
CA GLU A 33 -9.36 -2.23 -10.70
C GLU A 33 -10.63 -2.09 -11.55
N GLU A 34 -10.54 -2.27 -12.87
CA GLU A 34 -11.72 -2.38 -13.76
C GLU A 34 -12.67 -3.54 -13.37
N ARG A 35 -12.15 -4.51 -12.63
CA ARG A 35 -12.87 -5.67 -12.07
C ARG A 35 -13.23 -5.47 -10.60
N GLU A 36 -13.16 -4.23 -10.11
CA GLU A 36 -13.50 -3.81 -8.75
C GLU A 36 -12.57 -4.41 -7.68
N ILE A 37 -11.33 -4.69 -8.05
CA ILE A 37 -10.28 -5.16 -7.15
C ILE A 37 -9.25 -4.05 -6.98
N TYR A 38 -9.25 -3.43 -5.81
CA TYR A 38 -8.41 -2.28 -5.47
C TYR A 38 -7.21 -2.76 -4.64
N PHE A 39 -6.00 -2.65 -5.19
CA PHE A 39 -4.78 -3.04 -4.49
C PHE A 39 -4.17 -1.86 -3.75
N SER A 40 -3.81 -2.07 -2.49
CA SER A 40 -2.87 -1.20 -1.78
C SER A 40 -1.51 -1.19 -2.47
N TYR A 41 -0.88 -0.04 -2.56
CA TYR A 41 0.36 0.16 -3.31
C TYR A 41 1.30 1.10 -2.52
N PRO A 42 2.62 0.87 -2.53
CA PRO A 42 3.38 -0.13 -3.30
C PRO A 42 3.54 -1.50 -2.64
N MET A 43 3.08 -1.71 -1.40
CA MET A 43 3.37 -2.94 -0.65
C MET A 43 2.13 -3.54 -0.02
N ASP A 44 1.68 -2.95 1.07
CA ASP A 44 0.45 -3.33 1.76
C ASP A 44 -0.28 -2.07 2.26
N LEU A 45 -1.48 -2.29 2.79
CA LEU A 45 -2.29 -1.20 3.31
C LEU A 45 -1.58 -0.46 4.45
N ASP A 46 -0.91 -1.18 5.35
CA ASP A 46 -0.21 -0.57 6.48
C ASP A 46 0.87 0.41 6.00
N PHE A 47 1.64 0.03 4.97
CA PHE A 47 2.63 0.90 4.35
C PHE A 47 1.98 2.10 3.62
N SER A 48 0.86 1.87 2.93
CA SER A 48 0.10 2.94 2.28
C SER A 48 -0.39 3.99 3.30
N MET A 49 -0.79 3.53 4.49
CA MET A 49 -1.24 4.40 5.58
C MET A 49 -0.10 5.25 6.16
N ILE A 50 1.12 4.71 6.33
CA ILE A 50 2.23 5.55 6.83
C ILE A 50 2.76 6.52 5.79
N LEU A 51 2.66 6.18 4.50
CA LEU A 51 2.99 7.11 3.41
C LEU A 51 2.04 8.31 3.42
N SER A 52 0.76 8.03 3.71
CA SER A 52 -0.31 9.02 3.75
C SER A 52 -0.27 9.89 5.00
N TYR A 53 0.03 9.29 6.16
CA TYR A 53 -0.05 9.96 7.47
C TYR A 53 1.24 9.84 8.29
N PRO A 54 2.41 10.19 7.75
CA PRO A 54 3.69 9.95 8.42
C PRO A 54 3.77 10.65 9.79
N THR A 55 3.17 11.83 9.92
CA THR A 55 3.14 12.59 11.16
C THR A 55 2.34 11.88 12.25
N GLU A 56 1.14 11.37 11.93
CA GLU A 56 0.23 10.76 12.90
C GLU A 56 0.65 9.36 13.32
N TYR A 57 1.37 8.66 12.44
CA TYR A 57 2.11 7.44 12.79
C TYR A 57 3.43 7.71 13.53
N GLU A 58 3.78 8.98 13.76
CA GLU A 58 5.00 9.40 14.46
C GLU A 58 6.25 8.73 13.85
N VAL A 59 6.34 8.72 12.52
CA VAL A 59 7.43 8.05 11.81
C VAL A 59 8.73 8.85 11.90
N ASP A 60 9.83 8.12 12.06
CA ASP A 60 11.18 8.66 11.99
C ASP A 60 11.78 8.24 10.64
N LYS A 61 12.05 9.23 9.78
CA LYS A 61 12.72 8.99 8.49
C LYS A 61 14.20 8.69 8.72
N GLU A 62 14.62 7.47 8.41
CA GLU A 62 16.00 7.03 8.59
C GLU A 62 16.42 6.06 7.50
N ILE A 63 17.67 6.17 7.03
CA ILE A 63 18.26 5.23 6.08
C ILE A 63 18.20 3.81 6.65
N PRO A 64 17.49 2.86 6.03
CA PRO A 64 17.42 1.50 6.54
C PRO A 64 18.77 0.80 6.36
N ASP A 65 19.16 0.01 7.36
CA ASP A 65 20.26 -0.94 7.22
C ASP A 65 19.81 -2.23 6.52
N ASP A 66 20.78 -3.07 6.13
CA ASP A 66 20.51 -4.35 5.45
C ASP A 66 19.62 -5.29 6.29
N ALA A 67 19.72 -5.22 7.62
CA ALA A 67 18.86 -6.01 8.51
C ALA A 67 17.39 -5.56 8.41
N THR A 68 17.15 -4.25 8.41
CA THR A 68 15.82 -3.64 8.25
C THR A 68 15.24 -3.96 6.87
N LEU A 69 16.03 -3.81 5.80
CA LEU A 69 15.61 -4.17 4.44
C LEU A 69 15.14 -5.63 4.37
N LYS A 70 15.91 -6.57 4.93
CA LYS A 70 15.55 -7.99 4.96
C LYS A 70 14.35 -8.30 5.85
N ALA A 71 14.12 -7.54 6.91
CA ALA A 71 12.97 -7.73 7.78
C ALA A 71 11.67 -7.22 7.15
N VAL A 72 11.75 -6.15 6.35
CA VAL A 72 10.61 -5.57 5.65
C VAL A 72 10.30 -6.32 4.35
N LEU A 73 11.30 -6.46 3.46
CA LEU A 73 11.13 -7.06 2.14
C LEU A 73 11.34 -8.58 2.12
N GLY A 74 11.83 -9.15 3.22
CA GLY A 74 12.14 -10.58 3.32
C GLY A 74 13.54 -10.94 2.82
N LYS A 75 14.05 -12.10 3.25
CA LYS A 75 15.42 -12.56 2.94
C LYS A 75 15.70 -12.82 1.45
N LYS A 76 14.64 -13.04 0.66
CA LYS A 76 14.71 -13.33 -0.78
C LYS A 76 14.32 -12.12 -1.63
N HIS A 77 14.21 -10.93 -1.04
CA HIS A 77 13.92 -9.73 -1.82
C HIS A 77 14.96 -9.54 -2.92
N TYR A 78 14.49 -9.02 -4.04
CA TYR A 78 15.36 -8.53 -5.08
C TYR A 78 15.36 -7.01 -4.99
N ASP A 79 16.54 -6.41 -4.89
CA ASP A 79 16.80 -4.97 -5.05
C ASP A 79 15.85 -4.00 -4.30
N SER A 80 16.35 -3.33 -3.27
CA SER A 80 15.57 -2.32 -2.54
C SER A 80 15.24 -1.08 -3.37
N ASP A 81 15.94 -0.84 -4.48
CA ASP A 81 15.76 0.35 -5.32
C ASP A 81 14.45 0.33 -6.12
N GLN A 82 13.63 -0.73 -5.96
CA GLN A 82 12.23 -0.74 -6.39
C GLN A 82 11.32 0.18 -5.54
N TYR A 83 11.81 0.65 -4.39
CA TYR A 83 11.16 1.66 -3.55
C TYR A 83 11.88 3.00 -3.69
N THR A 84 11.12 4.09 -3.60
CA THR A 84 11.71 5.43 -3.64
C THR A 84 12.54 5.69 -2.39
N ARG A 85 13.42 6.69 -2.45
CA ARG A 85 14.24 7.03 -1.29
C ARG A 85 13.41 7.39 -0.05
N ASP A 86 12.36 8.18 -0.25
CA ASP A 86 11.42 8.55 0.82
C ASP A 86 10.69 7.35 1.43
N GLU A 87 10.35 6.35 0.61
CA GLU A 87 9.74 5.11 1.09
C GLU A 87 10.72 4.26 1.90
N LEU A 88 11.95 4.11 1.41
CA LEU A 88 12.99 3.38 2.11
C LEU A 88 13.26 4.00 3.49
N ASP A 89 13.25 5.32 3.58
CA ASP A 89 13.46 6.03 4.85
C ASP A 89 12.36 5.73 5.89
N LEU A 90 11.20 5.21 5.48
CA LEU A 90 10.12 4.80 6.39
C LEU A 90 10.22 3.36 6.88
N PHE A 91 11.11 2.55 6.30
CA PHE A 91 11.13 1.10 6.55
C PHE A 91 11.42 0.73 8.01
N LYS A 92 12.23 1.55 8.70
CA LYS A 92 12.51 1.33 10.13
C LYS A 92 11.27 1.51 10.99
N SER A 93 10.53 2.61 10.80
CA SER A 93 9.25 2.85 11.47
C SER A 93 8.20 1.81 11.07
N TYR A 94 8.08 1.48 9.79
CA TYR A 94 7.18 0.43 9.31
C TYR A 94 7.46 -0.92 10.01
N HIS A 95 8.73 -1.34 10.07
CA HIS A 95 9.13 -2.56 10.74
C HIS A 95 8.77 -2.54 12.24
N SER A 96 9.08 -1.44 12.93
CA SER A 96 8.77 -1.26 14.35
C SER A 96 7.26 -1.32 14.61
N LEU A 97 6.46 -0.58 13.85
CA LEU A 97 5.02 -0.44 14.06
C LEU A 97 4.24 -1.71 13.69
N PHE A 98 4.56 -2.36 12.55
CA PHE A 98 3.70 -3.38 11.96
C PHE A 98 4.29 -4.79 11.87
N LYS A 99 5.62 -4.96 12.01
CA LYS A 99 6.25 -6.29 12.04
C LYS A 99 6.58 -6.75 13.45
N VAL A 100 6.99 -5.83 14.32
CA VAL A 100 7.33 -6.11 15.73
C VAL A 100 6.23 -5.63 16.67
N GLY A 101 5.66 -4.46 16.41
CA GLY A 101 4.62 -3.83 17.20
C GLY A 101 3.23 -4.44 17.00
N SER A 102 2.22 -3.69 17.46
CA SER A 102 0.81 -4.08 17.35
C SER A 102 0.13 -3.23 16.29
N LYS A 103 -0.23 -3.84 15.16
CA LYS A 103 -0.93 -3.14 14.07
C LYS A 103 -2.21 -2.44 14.57
N PRO A 104 -3.11 -3.09 15.32
CA PRO A 104 -4.30 -2.41 15.83
C PRO A 104 -3.96 -1.21 16.71
N ALA A 105 -2.95 -1.31 17.58
CA ALA A 105 -2.54 -0.20 18.43
C ALA A 105 -1.98 0.96 17.59
N ALA A 106 -1.11 0.68 16.63
CA ALA A 106 -0.54 1.69 15.74
C ALA A 106 -1.63 2.44 14.96
N HIS A 107 -2.57 1.72 14.34
CA HIS A 107 -3.69 2.33 13.62
C HIS A 107 -4.61 3.14 14.53
N ILE A 108 -5.02 2.60 15.68
CA ILE A 108 -5.90 3.34 16.61
C ILE A 108 -5.23 4.62 17.09
N SER A 109 -3.94 4.55 17.45
CA SER A 109 -3.19 5.73 17.90
C SER A 109 -3.06 6.77 16.79
N ALA A 110 -2.74 6.38 15.56
CA ALA A 110 -2.64 7.31 14.43
C ALA A 110 -4.01 7.93 14.07
N LEU A 111 -5.05 7.10 13.91
CA LEU A 111 -6.40 7.55 13.60
C LEU A 111 -6.99 8.46 14.68
N ALA A 112 -6.66 8.26 15.95
CA ALA A 112 -7.09 9.13 17.04
C ALA A 112 -6.48 10.55 16.99
N ARG A 113 -5.42 10.75 16.20
CA ARG A 113 -4.78 12.05 15.97
C ARG A 113 -5.25 12.74 14.69
N LEU A 114 -5.92 12.01 13.79
CA LEU A 114 -6.44 12.53 12.53
C LEU A 114 -7.78 13.22 12.73
N SER A 115 -7.96 14.38 12.09
CA SER A 115 -9.29 14.95 11.87
C SER A 115 -9.93 14.34 10.63
N ASP A 116 -11.25 14.46 10.50
CA ASP A 116 -11.97 13.98 9.32
C ASP A 116 -11.47 14.68 8.05
N GLU A 117 -11.13 15.97 8.11
CA GLU A 117 -10.57 16.72 6.99
C GLU A 117 -9.20 16.20 6.57
N ALA A 118 -8.31 15.96 7.54
CA ALA A 118 -6.97 15.42 7.28
C ALA A 118 -7.04 14.00 6.71
N LEU A 119 -7.97 13.19 7.22
CA LEU A 119 -8.24 11.84 6.72
C LEU A 119 -8.68 11.88 5.26
N LEU A 120 -9.59 12.79 4.88
CA LEU A 120 -10.08 12.88 3.50
C LEU A 120 -9.03 13.46 2.55
N GLU A 121 -8.19 14.40 3.00
CA GLU A 121 -7.19 15.06 2.15
C GLU A 121 -6.06 14.12 1.72
N SER A 122 -5.71 13.14 2.57
CA SER A 122 -4.53 12.28 2.37
C SER A 122 -4.84 10.79 2.39
N ILE A 123 -6.11 10.37 2.23
CA ILE A 123 -6.45 8.94 2.18
C ILE A 123 -5.65 8.22 1.07
N PRO A 124 -5.15 6.99 1.31
CA PRO A 124 -4.51 6.23 0.26
C PRO A 124 -5.42 6.11 -0.97
N GLU A 125 -4.91 6.45 -2.15
CA GLU A 125 -5.75 6.58 -3.35
C GLU A 125 -6.54 5.30 -3.67
N SER A 126 -5.96 4.12 -3.43
CA SER A 126 -6.66 2.84 -3.62
C SER A 126 -7.87 2.67 -2.70
N LEU A 127 -7.80 3.20 -1.48
CA LEU A 127 -8.91 3.18 -0.52
C LEU A 127 -9.99 4.20 -0.90
N ASP A 128 -9.59 5.37 -1.38
CA ASP A 128 -10.51 6.40 -1.87
C ASP A 128 -11.38 5.87 -3.01
N ARG A 129 -10.73 5.30 -4.04
CA ARG A 129 -11.44 4.70 -5.18
C ARG A 129 -12.32 3.51 -4.77
N LEU A 130 -11.88 2.72 -3.79
CA LEU A 130 -12.70 1.65 -3.22
C LEU A 130 -13.95 2.21 -2.51
N ALA A 131 -13.81 3.29 -1.74
CA ALA A 131 -14.92 3.94 -1.06
C ALA A 131 -15.94 4.49 -2.07
N ASP A 132 -15.48 5.18 -3.11
CA ASP A 132 -16.33 5.66 -4.21
C ASP A 132 -17.09 4.53 -4.90
N ALA A 133 -16.40 3.41 -5.18
CA ALA A 133 -17.03 2.25 -5.79
C ALA A 133 -18.12 1.64 -4.89
N ILE A 134 -17.90 1.59 -3.58
CA ILE A 134 -18.89 1.14 -2.59
C ILE A 134 -20.09 2.10 -2.56
N ILE A 135 -19.86 3.42 -2.53
CA ILE A 135 -20.92 4.44 -2.52
C ILE A 135 -21.80 4.32 -3.76
N ASN A 136 -21.20 4.16 -4.94
CA ASN A 136 -21.92 3.99 -6.20
C ASN A 136 -22.77 2.72 -6.20
N LYS A 137 -22.22 1.60 -5.75
CA LYS A 137 -22.95 0.33 -5.65
C LYS A 137 -24.14 0.41 -4.70
N ILE A 138 -23.98 1.05 -3.55
CA ILE A 138 -25.07 1.20 -2.58
C ILE A 138 -26.17 2.08 -3.16
N SER A 139 -25.81 3.15 -3.89
CA SER A 139 -26.77 4.08 -4.50
C SER A 139 -27.60 3.46 -5.63
N GLU A 140 -27.11 2.38 -6.25
CA GLU A 140 -27.83 1.63 -7.29
C GLU A 140 -28.77 0.54 -6.74
N LEU A 141 -28.72 0.25 -5.43
CA LEU A 141 -29.62 -0.72 -4.81
C LEU A 141 -31.01 -0.11 -4.60
N PRO A 142 -32.10 -0.81 -4.99
CA PRO A 142 -33.46 -0.35 -4.66
C PRO A 142 -33.70 -0.37 -3.15
N GLU A 143 -34.51 0.59 -2.67
CA GLU A 143 -34.99 0.71 -1.27
C GLU A 143 -35.76 -0.54 -0.78
#